data_AF-A0AAD9L1M6-F1
#
_entry.id   AF-A0AAD9L1M6-F1
#
_cell.length_a   1.000
_cell.length_b   1.000
_cell.length_c   1.000
_cell.angle_alpha   90.00
_cell.angle_beta   90.00
_cell.angle_gamma   90.00
#
_symmetry.space_group_name_H-M   'P 1'
#
loop_
_entity.id
_entity.type
_entity.pdbx_description
1 polymer ?
#
loop_
_entity_poly.entity_id
_entity_poly.type
_entity_poly.pdbx_seq_one_letter_code
_entity_poly.pdbx_strand_id
1 'polypeptide(L)'
;MAIRLGGTFGARLPALRQFSTVAGPSAAAGDHGAGQKMWKIVSLIVALPAVAVTYINATMKAKEEHELLKTEGRPKFIPYPHLRRRTKKYPWGDGMHTLFHNPETNPMPDGYEK
;
A
#
# COMPACT_ATOMS: atom_id res chain seq x y z
N MET A 1 60.48 -65.17 6.56
CA MET A 1 61.42 -64.12 6.12
C MET A 1 60.99 -63.65 4.75
N ALA A 2 60.31 -62.49 4.66
CA ALA A 2 60.10 -61.75 3.42
C ALA A 2 59.88 -60.28 3.81
N ILE A 3 60.92 -59.48 3.60
CA ILE A 3 60.89 -58.02 3.74
C ILE A 3 60.39 -57.47 2.40
N ARG A 4 59.37 -56.60 2.42
CA ARG A 4 59.16 -55.61 1.37
C ARG A 4 58.87 -54.24 1.98
N LEU A 5 59.76 -53.33 1.60
CA LEU A 5 59.79 -51.89 1.84
C LEU A 5 58.66 -51.19 1.05
N GLY A 6 58.20 -50.04 1.54
CA GLY A 6 57.38 -49.12 0.74
C GLY A 6 56.73 -48.04 1.58
N GLY A 7 57.41 -46.90 1.73
CA GLY A 7 56.81 -45.68 2.26
C GLY A 7 55.97 -44.97 1.21
N THR A 8 55.00 -44.16 1.64
CA THR A 8 54.55 -42.96 0.92
C THR A 8 53.85 -42.02 1.89
N PHE A 9 54.23 -40.75 1.75
CA PHE A 9 53.77 -39.57 2.46
C PHE A 9 52.25 -39.47 2.59
N GLY A 10 51.77 -39.08 3.78
CA GLY A 10 50.39 -38.64 3.99
C GLY A 10 50.12 -37.35 3.20
N ALA A 11 49.44 -37.48 2.06
CA ALA A 11 48.93 -36.34 1.31
C ALA A 11 47.82 -35.66 2.13
N ARG A 12 48.05 -34.41 2.55
CA ARG A 12 46.99 -33.55 3.09
C ARG A 12 46.01 -33.23 1.97
N LEU A 13 44.74 -33.61 2.15
CA LEU A 13 43.65 -33.23 1.27
C LEU A 13 43.54 -31.69 1.23
N PRO A 14 43.43 -31.05 0.04
CA PRO A 14 43.15 -29.62 0.00
C PRO A 14 41.70 -29.40 0.44
N ALA A 15 41.48 -28.49 1.38
CA ALA A 15 40.14 -28.01 1.69
C ALA A 15 39.58 -27.31 0.43
N LEU A 16 38.60 -27.92 -0.23
CA LEU A 16 37.85 -27.27 -1.30
C LEU A 16 37.14 -26.05 -0.69
N ARG A 17 37.53 -24.84 -1.10
CA ARG A 17 36.72 -23.64 -0.87
C ARG A 17 35.39 -23.84 -1.61
N GLN A 18 34.31 -24.15 -0.89
CA GLN A 18 32.96 -23.97 -1.40
C GLN A 18 32.70 -22.46 -1.48
N PHE A 19 32.80 -21.89 -2.68
CA PHE A 19 32.15 -20.61 -2.95
C PHE A 19 30.65 -20.89 -3.04
N SER A 20 29.87 -20.29 -2.15
CA SER A 20 28.41 -20.34 -2.22
C SER A 20 27.95 -19.62 -3.49
N THR A 21 27.59 -20.36 -4.54
CA THR A 21 26.82 -19.80 -5.65
C THR A 21 25.40 -19.55 -5.15
N VAL A 22 25.12 -18.33 -4.70
CA VAL A 22 23.74 -17.88 -4.53
C VAL A 22 23.17 -17.68 -5.93
N ALA A 23 22.55 -18.74 -6.46
CA ALA A 23 21.64 -18.64 -7.59
C ALA A 23 20.28 -18.13 -7.08
N GLY A 24 20.26 -16.87 -6.63
CA GLY A 24 19.01 -16.13 -6.49
C GLY A 24 18.54 -15.68 -7.88
N PRO A 25 17.25 -15.41 -8.10
CA PRO A 25 16.67 -15.10 -9.42
C PRO A 25 17.15 -13.76 -10.03
N SER A 26 18.19 -13.13 -9.50
CA SER A 26 18.71 -11.84 -9.94
C SER A 26 20.00 -11.98 -10.73
N ALA A 27 20.02 -12.69 -11.86
CA ALA A 27 21.08 -12.57 -12.88
C ALA A 27 20.82 -13.31 -14.21
N ALA A 28 19.63 -13.84 -14.47
CA ALA A 28 19.29 -14.18 -15.85
C ALA A 28 18.71 -12.92 -16.47
N ALA A 29 19.48 -12.23 -17.32
CA ALA A 29 18.94 -11.28 -18.28
C ALA A 29 18.04 -12.06 -19.26
N GLY A 30 16.86 -12.46 -18.77
CA GLY A 30 15.82 -13.08 -19.55
C GLY A 30 15.20 -12.00 -20.42
N ASP A 31 15.17 -12.30 -21.72
CA ASP A 31 14.34 -11.70 -22.76
C ASP A 31 13.36 -10.62 -22.28
N HIS A 32 13.38 -9.45 -22.93
CA HIS A 32 12.63 -8.25 -22.53
C HIS A 32 11.08 -8.43 -22.49
N GLY A 33 10.56 -9.61 -22.82
CA GLY A 33 9.16 -10.03 -22.66
C GLY A 33 8.85 -10.96 -21.47
N ALA A 34 9.85 -11.53 -20.78
CA ALA A 34 9.65 -12.53 -19.73
C ALA A 34 8.89 -11.98 -18.50
N GLY A 35 9.10 -10.71 -18.18
CA GLY A 35 8.42 -10.04 -17.07
C GLY A 35 6.92 -9.79 -17.31
N GLN A 36 6.48 -9.70 -18.57
CA GLN A 36 5.08 -9.33 -18.87
C GLN A 36 4.09 -10.38 -18.35
N LYS A 37 4.42 -11.66 -18.49
CA LYS A 37 3.57 -12.76 -17.99
C LYS A 37 3.55 -12.77 -16.46
N MET A 38 4.69 -12.56 -15.81
CA MET A 38 4.79 -12.46 -14.35
C MET A 38 3.92 -11.30 -13.82
N TRP A 39 4.08 -10.10 -14.36
CA TRP A 39 3.32 -8.93 -13.93
C TRP A 39 1.82 -9.06 -14.19
N LYS A 40 1.42 -9.70 -15.30
CA LYS A 40 0.00 -10.02 -15.56
C LYS A 40 -0.58 -10.94 -14.49
N ILE A 41 0.14 -12.00 -14.11
CA ILE A 41 -0.31 -12.93 -13.07
C ILE A 41 -0.39 -12.25 -11.72
N VAL A 42 0.65 -11.48 -11.33
CA VAL A 42 0.66 -10.75 -10.06
C VAL A 42 -0.49 -9.75 -9.99
N SER A 43 -0.73 -8.98 -11.04
CA SER A 43 -1.85 -8.03 -11.07
C SER A 43 -3.20 -8.73 -10.94
N LEU A 44 -3.42 -9.85 -11.63
CA LEU A 44 -4.71 -10.52 -11.64
C LEU A 44 -4.97 -11.36 -10.37
N ILE A 45 -3.95 -12.01 -9.82
CA ILE A 45 -4.11 -12.96 -8.71
C ILE A 45 -3.80 -12.33 -7.35
N VAL A 46 -2.97 -11.27 -7.31
CA VAL A 46 -2.61 -10.61 -6.04
C VAL A 46 -3.28 -9.25 -5.94
N ALA A 47 -3.09 -8.37 -6.92
CA ALA A 47 -3.58 -7.00 -6.82
C ALA A 47 -5.12 -6.92 -6.85
N LEU A 48 -5.79 -7.63 -7.78
CA LEU A 48 -7.25 -7.61 -7.84
C LEU A 48 -7.93 -8.15 -6.57
N PRO A 49 -7.53 -9.30 -5.98
CA PRO A 49 -8.11 -9.74 -4.71
C PRO A 49 -7.80 -8.79 -3.55
N ALA A 50 -6.60 -8.20 -3.50
CA ALA A 50 -6.27 -7.20 -2.49
C ALA A 50 -7.16 -5.95 -2.59
N VAL A 51 -7.42 -5.46 -3.82
CA VAL A 51 -8.35 -4.36 -4.06
C VAL A 51 -9.77 -4.76 -3.66
N ALA A 52 -10.21 -5.99 -3.97
CA ALA A 52 -11.54 -6.46 -3.58
C ALA A 52 -11.72 -6.48 -2.05
N VAL A 53 -10.74 -7.01 -1.31
CA VAL A 53 -10.78 -7.04 0.16
C VAL A 53 -10.81 -5.63 0.76
N THR A 54 -9.93 -4.74 0.27
CA THR A 54 -9.89 -3.34 0.76
C THR A 54 -11.16 -2.57 0.40
N TYR A 55 -11.74 -2.83 -0.77
CA TYR A 55 -13.02 -2.24 -1.19
C TYR A 55 -14.17 -2.70 -0.28
N ILE A 56 -14.23 -3.99 0.05
CA ILE A 56 -15.24 -4.51 0.99
C ILE A 56 -15.06 -3.84 2.36
N ASN A 57 -13.83 -3.74 2.88
CA ASN A 57 -13.57 -3.07 4.16
C ASN A 57 -14.00 -1.60 4.15
N ALA A 58 -13.65 -0.87 3.08
CA ALA A 58 -14.00 0.54 2.94
C ALA A 58 -15.52 0.74 2.85
N THR A 59 -16.24 -0.12 2.10
CA THR A 59 -17.71 0.00 1.99
C THR A 59 -18.44 -0.37 3.27
N MET A 60 -17.91 -1.30 4.07
CA MET A 60 -18.46 -1.60 5.41
C MET A 60 -18.30 -0.39 6.33
N LYS A 61 -17.09 0.16 6.42
CA LYS A 61 -16.81 1.36 7.24
C LYS A 61 -17.59 2.58 6.79
N ALA A 62 -17.71 2.82 5.49
CA ALA A 62 -18.50 3.92 4.98
C ALA A 62 -19.98 3.81 5.40
N LYS A 63 -20.56 2.61 5.36
CA LYS A 63 -21.93 2.37 5.84
C LYS A 63 -22.05 2.63 7.34
N GLU A 64 -21.10 2.11 8.13
CA GLU A 64 -21.05 2.35 9.58
C GLU A 64 -20.95 3.86 9.88
N GLU A 65 -20.07 4.61 9.21
CA GLU A 65 -19.94 6.06 9.37
C GLU A 65 -21.22 6.80 8.98
N HIS A 66 -21.89 6.40 7.90
CA HIS A 66 -23.19 6.97 7.50
C HIS A 66 -24.30 6.63 8.49
N GLU A 67 -24.29 5.45 9.10
CA GLU A 67 -25.24 5.04 10.13
C GLU A 67 -24.99 5.75 11.45
N LEU A 68 -23.73 5.93 11.86
CA LEU A 68 -23.33 6.74 13.01
C LEU A 68 -23.77 8.19 12.84
N LEU A 69 -23.57 8.77 11.65
CA LEU A 69 -24.03 10.13 11.37
C LEU A 69 -25.56 10.27 11.47
N LYS A 70 -26.32 9.21 11.10
CA LYS A 70 -27.79 9.19 11.22
C LYS A 70 -28.28 8.95 12.65
N THR A 71 -27.56 8.16 13.43
CA THR A 71 -27.96 7.73 14.78
C THR A 71 -27.47 8.67 15.88
N GLU A 72 -26.19 9.04 15.87
CA GLU A 72 -25.57 9.97 16.82
C GLU A 72 -25.76 11.44 16.40
N GLY A 73 -26.10 11.66 15.12
CA GLY A 73 -26.28 12.98 14.55
C GLY A 73 -24.95 13.63 14.12
N ARG A 74 -25.06 14.72 13.35
CA ARG A 74 -23.88 15.50 12.96
C ARG A 74 -23.17 16.08 14.18
N PRO A 75 -21.82 16.17 14.17
CA PRO A 75 -21.09 16.78 15.27
C PRO A 75 -21.57 18.22 15.50
N LYS A 76 -21.61 18.64 16.77
CA LYS A 76 -22.05 20.00 17.12
C LYS A 76 -21.15 21.03 16.44
N PHE A 77 -21.77 22.03 15.80
CA PHE A 77 -21.04 23.14 15.20
C PHE A 77 -20.34 23.97 16.29
N ILE A 78 -19.02 24.11 16.16
CA ILE A 78 -18.20 25.01 16.97
C ILE A 78 -17.43 25.92 16.00
N PRO A 79 -17.59 27.25 16.07
CA PRO A 79 -16.95 28.19 15.15
C PRO A 79 -15.48 28.40 15.51
N TYR A 80 -14.66 27.37 15.27
CA TYR A 80 -13.22 27.47 15.46
C TYR A 80 -12.61 28.51 14.49
N PRO A 81 -11.78 29.46 14.97
CA PRO A 81 -11.28 30.57 14.15
C PRO A 81 -10.33 30.12 13.02
N HIS A 82 -9.75 28.93 13.13
CA HIS A 82 -8.89 28.34 12.11
C HIS A 82 -9.65 27.52 11.05
N LEU A 83 -10.92 27.17 11.31
CA LEU A 83 -11.76 26.45 10.35
C LEU A 83 -12.63 27.43 9.57
N ARG A 84 -13.04 27.04 8.35
CA ARG A 84 -14.01 27.80 7.53
C ARG A 84 -13.61 29.26 7.29
N ARG A 85 -12.30 29.56 7.32
CA ARG A 85 -11.78 30.90 7.05
C ARG A 85 -12.11 31.31 5.62
N ARG A 86 -12.62 32.54 5.47
CA ARG A 86 -12.92 33.19 4.18
C ARG A 86 -12.25 34.56 4.17
N THR A 87 -11.11 34.69 3.47
CA THR A 87 -10.43 35.98 3.25
C THR A 87 -10.89 36.68 1.98
N LYS A 88 -11.29 35.88 0.99
CA LYS A 88 -11.85 36.31 -0.29
C LYS A 88 -12.93 35.31 -0.69
N LYS A 89 -13.94 35.77 -1.42
CA LYS A 89 -14.98 34.93 -2.01
C LYS A 89 -14.38 33.97 -3.05
N TYR A 90 -14.95 32.76 -3.15
CA TYR A 90 -14.64 31.82 -4.22
C TYR A 90 -15.09 32.36 -5.59
N PRO A 91 -14.46 31.96 -6.69
CA PRO A 91 -14.78 32.46 -8.03
C PRO A 91 -15.99 31.77 -8.69
N TRP A 92 -16.78 31.00 -7.95
CA TRP A 92 -17.98 30.29 -8.45
C TRP A 92 -19.15 30.42 -7.46
N GLY A 93 -20.35 30.12 -7.95
CA GLY A 93 -21.57 30.09 -7.13
C GLY A 93 -21.80 31.41 -6.39
N ASP A 94 -22.06 31.30 -5.09
CA ASP A 94 -22.28 32.44 -4.18
C ASP A 94 -20.98 32.98 -3.55
N GLY A 95 -19.84 32.34 -3.85
CA GLY A 95 -18.53 32.68 -3.33
C GLY A 95 -18.25 32.21 -1.90
N MET A 96 -19.17 31.49 -1.25
CA MET A 96 -19.01 31.01 0.13
C MET A 96 -18.91 29.48 0.23
N HIS A 97 -19.55 28.78 -0.70
CA HIS A 97 -19.54 27.32 -0.79
C HIS A 97 -18.25 26.81 -1.43
N THR A 98 -17.66 25.78 -0.83
CA THR A 98 -16.50 25.07 -1.41
C THR A 98 -16.89 24.34 -2.69
N LEU A 99 -15.92 23.98 -3.54
CA LEU A 99 -16.19 23.29 -4.81
C LEU A 99 -16.95 21.95 -4.61
N PHE A 100 -16.59 21.19 -3.58
CA PHE A 100 -17.27 19.97 -3.17
C PHE A 100 -18.00 20.20 -1.84
N HIS A 101 -18.97 21.12 -1.86
CA HIS A 101 -19.80 21.40 -0.69
C HIS A 101 -20.86 20.30 -0.49
N ASN A 102 -20.94 19.78 0.73
CA ASN A 102 -22.02 18.89 1.16
C ASN A 102 -22.80 19.59 2.28
N PRO A 103 -24.07 20.01 2.07
CA PRO A 103 -24.89 20.70 3.07
C PRO A 103 -25.03 19.94 4.39
N GLU A 104 -25.02 18.60 4.35
CA GLU A 104 -25.22 17.76 5.53
C GLU A 104 -23.99 17.74 6.44
N THR A 105 -22.78 17.76 5.85
CA THR A 105 -21.51 17.53 6.58
C THR A 105 -20.64 18.77 6.71
N ASN A 106 -20.77 19.74 5.80
CA ASN A 106 -19.87 20.89 5.69
C ASN A 106 -20.61 22.15 6.17
N PRO A 107 -20.38 22.62 7.40
CA PRO A 107 -21.00 23.83 7.86
C PRO A 107 -20.28 25.06 7.32
N MET A 108 -21.07 26.10 7.14
CA MET A 108 -20.70 27.45 6.83
C MET A 108 -20.12 28.16 8.08
N PRO A 109 -19.54 29.36 7.94
CA PRO A 109 -19.03 30.12 9.08
C PRO A 109 -20.08 30.44 10.16
N ASP A 110 -21.35 30.48 9.78
CA ASP A 110 -22.53 30.74 10.62
C ASP A 110 -23.21 29.47 11.16
N GLY A 111 -22.87 28.29 10.63
CA GLY A 111 -23.41 27.02 11.10
C GLY A 111 -23.64 26.04 9.97
N TYR A 112 -24.29 24.92 10.28
CA TYR A 112 -24.75 24.01 9.24
C TYR A 112 -25.99 24.54 8.54
N GLU A 113 -26.08 24.24 7.26
CA GLU A 113 -27.29 24.46 6.48
C GLU A 113 -28.44 23.56 6.96
N LYS A 114 -29.67 23.99 6.67
CA LYS A 114 -30.91 23.31 7.04
C LYS A 114 -31.38 22.40 5.92
#